data_AF-A0A0D1WVF5-F1
#
_entry.id   AF-A0A0D1WVF5-F1
#
_cell.length_a   1.000
_cell.length_b   1.000
_cell.length_c   1.000
_cell.angle_alpha   90.00
_cell.angle_beta   90.00
_cell.angle_gamma   90.00
#
_symmetry.space_group_name_H-M   'P 1'
#
loop_
_entity.id
_entity.type
_entity.pdbx_description
1 polymer ?
#
loop_
_entity_poly.entity_id
_entity_poly.type
_entity_poly.pdbx_seq_one_letter_code
_entity_poly.pdbx_strand_id
1 'polypeptide(L)' 'MEVQKRRAVDYSEIDVDAPGHGQWKNVYDYDVPVLHIDKLTQAQSDGQVTSLDAAKKLMHRFTVEEVEAAVDEVGS' A
#
# COMPACT_ATOMS: atom_id res chain seq x y z
N MET A 1 -5.52 11.36 -1.70
CA MET A 1 -5.54 10.75 -3.06
C MET A 1 -6.93 10.90 -3.69
N GLU A 2 -7.08 10.86 -5.03
CA GLU A 2 -8.39 10.95 -5.68
C GLU A 2 -9.34 9.79 -5.29
N VAL A 3 -8.79 8.60 -5.10
CA VAL A 3 -9.52 7.39 -4.67
C VAL A 3 -10.19 7.56 -3.30
N GLN A 4 -9.55 8.22 -2.33
CA GLN A 4 -10.13 8.49 -1.01
C GLN A 4 -11.41 9.34 -1.04
N LYS A 5 -11.63 10.10 -2.12
CA LYS A 5 -12.88 10.87 -2.29
C LYS A 5 -14.07 9.98 -2.68
N ARG A 6 -13.79 8.77 -3.18
CA ARG A 6 -14.77 7.82 -3.75
C ARG A 6 -14.86 6.49 -2.98
N ARG A 7 -13.86 6.18 -2.16
CA ARG A 7 -13.75 4.96 -1.34
C ARG A 7 -13.25 5.33 0.05
N ALA A 8 -13.81 4.68 1.07
CA ALA A 8 -13.32 4.78 2.44
C ALA A 8 -12.07 3.90 2.57
N VAL A 9 -10.90 4.51 2.37
CA VAL A 9 -9.60 3.86 2.51
C VAL A 9 -8.68 4.73 3.35
N ASP A 10 -7.94 4.10 4.24
CA ASP A 10 -6.82 4.74 4.92
C ASP A 10 -5.63 4.83 3.97
N TYR A 11 -4.86 5.90 4.10
CA TYR A 11 -3.70 6.16 3.24
C TYR A 11 -2.58 6.79 4.05
N SER A 12 -1.41 6.16 3.97
CA SER A 12 -0.18 6.60 4.61
C SER A 12 0.96 6.55 3.60
N GLU A 13 1.84 7.55 3.62
CA GLU A 13 3.07 7.56 2.84
C GLU A 13 4.23 7.09 3.73
N ILE A 14 4.97 6.10 3.26
CA ILE A 14 6.07 5.48 4.00
C ILE A 14 7.36 5.76 3.23
N ASP A 15 8.29 6.47 3.86
CA ASP A 15 9.67 6.56 3.38
C ASP A 15 10.39 5.26 3.72
N VAL A 16 10.69 4.45 2.71
CA VAL A 16 11.34 3.14 2.89
C VAL A 16 12.77 3.26 3.40
N ASP A 17 13.43 4.41 3.19
CA ASP A 17 14.79 4.67 3.65
C ASP A 17 14.85 5.20 5.08
N ALA A 18 13.70 5.58 5.66
CA ALA A 18 13.64 6.11 7.02
C ALA A 18 14.05 5.06 8.07
N PRO A 19 14.75 5.49 9.14
CA PRO A 19 15.15 4.60 10.23
C PRO A 19 13.91 3.99 10.90
N GLY A 20 13.88 2.65 11.00
CA GLY A 20 12.74 1.90 11.53
C GLY A 20 11.88 1.21 10.46
N HIS A 21 12.03 1.56 9.18
CA HIS A 21 11.27 0.97 8.06
C HIS A 21 12.02 -0.14 7.32
N GLY A 22 12.99 -0.79 7.95
CA GLY A 22 13.78 -1.87 7.34
C GLY A 22 12.93 -3.01 6.74
N GLN A 23 11.73 -3.23 7.26
CA GLN A 23 10.76 -4.18 6.70
C GLN A 23 10.23 -3.74 5.33
N TRP A 24 9.90 -2.45 5.16
CA TRP A 24 9.47 -1.88 3.87
C TRP A 24 10.63 -1.78 2.89
N LYS A 25 11.81 -1.37 3.39
CA LYS A 25 13.05 -1.35 2.62
C LYS A 25 13.36 -2.71 2.00
N ASN A 26 13.34 -3.77 2.79
CA ASN A 26 13.59 -5.13 2.29
C ASN A 26 12.66 -5.57 1.14
N VAL A 27 11.46 -4.98 1.02
CA VAL A 27 10.47 -5.37 0.01
C VAL A 27 10.50 -4.44 -1.20
N TYR A 28 10.80 -3.15 -1.02
CA TYR A 28 10.61 -2.13 -2.06
C TYR A 28 11.82 -1.23 -2.35
N ASP A 29 12.98 -1.46 -1.73
CA ASP A 29 14.21 -0.63 -1.85
C ASP A 29 14.49 -0.13 -3.28
N TYR A 30 14.33 -1.02 -4.26
CA TYR A 30 14.69 -0.76 -5.66
C TYR A 30 13.50 -0.44 -6.57
N ASP A 31 12.27 -0.64 -6.09
CA ASP A 31 11.06 -0.57 -6.91
C ASP A 31 10.22 0.69 -6.64
N VAL A 32 10.72 1.60 -5.79
CA VAL A 32 10.03 2.86 -5.49
C VAL A 32 9.91 3.76 -6.75
N PRO A 33 8.76 4.40 -6.98
CA PRO A 33 7.55 4.41 -6.14
C PRO A 33 6.67 3.16 -6.32
N VAL A 34 6.20 2.58 -5.20
CA VAL A 34 5.20 1.49 -5.16
C VAL A 34 3.99 1.90 -4.35
N LEU A 35 2.79 1.56 -4.82
CA LEU A 35 1.58 1.60 -4.02
C LEU A 35 1.29 0.20 -3.48
N HIS A 36 1.29 0.06 -2.16
CA HIS A 36 0.93 -1.16 -1.46
C HIS A 36 -0.50 -1.02 -0.91
N ILE A 37 -1.39 -1.92 -1.33
CA ILE A 37 -2.81 -1.91 -0.97
C ILE A 37 -3.10 -3.22 -0.26
N ASP A 38 -3.55 -3.13 0.98
CA ASP A 38 -3.88 -4.28 1.81
C ASP A 38 -5.13 -4.00 2.66
N LYS A 39 -5.72 -5.06 3.20
CA LYS A 39 -6.90 -4.99 4.06
C LYS A 39 -6.43 -4.83 5.50
N LEU A 40 -6.53 -3.61 6.03
CA LEU A 40 -6.22 -3.36 7.44
C LEU A 40 -7.12 -4.25 8.33
N THR A 41 -6.51 -5.20 9.03
CA THR A 41 -7.18 -5.91 10.12
C THR A 41 -6.96 -5.16 11.43
N GLN A 42 -7.91 -5.22 12.35
CA GLN A 42 -7.91 -4.48 13.63
C GLN A 42 -6.64 -4.70 14.50
N ALA A 43 -5.81 -5.69 14.17
CA ALA A 43 -4.56 -6.02 14.86
C ALA A 43 -3.33 -5.29 14.28
N GLN A 44 -3.47 -4.54 13.18
CA GLN A 44 -2.35 -3.93 12.48
C GLN A 44 -2.26 -2.43 12.80
N SER A 45 -1.13 -2.04 13.39
CA SER A 45 -0.77 -0.65 13.63
C SER A 45 -0.11 -0.04 12.39
N ASP A 46 -0.19 1.29 12.29
CA ASP A 46 0.44 2.09 11.23
C ASP A 46 1.94 1.72 11.09
N GLY A 47 2.36 1.38 9.87
CA GLY A 47 3.75 1.07 9.55
C GLY A 47 4.16 -0.41 9.57
N GLN A 48 3.27 -1.36 9.88
CA GLN A 48 3.58 -2.79 9.76
C GLN A 48 3.34 -3.29 8.33
N VAL A 49 4.33 -3.97 7.75
CA VAL A 49 4.16 -4.68 6.46
C VAL A 49 3.09 -5.76 6.69
N THR A 50 2.00 -5.67 5.94
CA THR A 50 0.93 -6.67 5.98
C THR A 50 1.40 -7.99 5.36
N SER A 51 0.50 -8.97 5.28
CA SER A 51 0.76 -10.20 4.52
C SER A 51 1.07 -9.85 3.06
N LEU A 52 2.35 -9.90 2.69
CA LEU A 52 2.84 -9.59 1.34
C LEU A 52 2.16 -10.40 0.23
N ASP A 53 1.62 -11.57 0.57
CA ASP A 53 0.86 -12.47 -0.30
C ASP A 53 -0.60 -12.04 -0.54
N ALA A 54 -1.21 -11.31 0.41
CA ALA A 54 -2.59 -10.83 0.30
C ALA A 54 -2.69 -9.40 -0.23
N ALA A 55 -1.59 -8.65 -0.17
CA ALA A 55 -1.51 -7.28 -0.63
C ALA A 55 -1.39 -7.17 -2.16
N LYS A 56 -2.08 -6.19 -2.74
CA LYS A 56 -1.85 -5.76 -4.13
C LYS A 56 -0.75 -4.70 -4.18
N LYS A 57 0.16 -4.85 -5.15
CA LYS A 57 1.31 -3.96 -5.35
C LYS A 57 1.24 -3.36 -6.74
N LEU A 58 1.24 -2.04 -6.85
CA LEU A 58 1.32 -1.32 -8.13
C LEU A 58 2.66 -0.59 -8.20
N MET A 59 3.47 -0.88 -9.23
CA MET A 59 4.86 -0.42 -9.30
C MET A 59 5.06 0.67 -10.35
N HIS A 60 5.89 1.66 -10.03
CA HIS A 60 6.42 2.72 -10.90
C HIS A 60 5.41 3.71 -11.51
N ARG A 61 4.29 3.24 -12.05
CA ARG A 61 3.21 4.07 -12.62
C ARG A 61 1.88 3.34 -12.46
N PHE A 62 0.89 4.05 -11.97
CA PHE A 62 -0.47 3.56 -11.82
C PHE A 62 -1.45 4.70 -12.13
N THR A 63 -2.55 4.35 -12.78
CA THR A 63 -3.69 5.24 -13.01
C THR A 63 -4.66 5.19 -11.84
N VAL A 64 -5.55 6.17 -11.74
CA VAL A 64 -6.60 6.19 -10.71
C VAL A 64 -7.49 4.95 -10.83
N GLU A 65 -7.80 4.52 -12.05
CA GLU A 65 -8.63 3.33 -12.33
C GLU A 65 -7.97 2.04 -11.85
N GLU A 66 -6.65 1.90 -12.04
CA GLU A 66 -5.88 0.75 -11.54
C GLU A 66 -5.85 0.71 -10.00
N VAL A 67 -5.75 1.87 -9.36
CA VAL A 67 -5.82 1.96 -7.89
C VAL A 67 -7.21 1.62 -7.38
N GLU A 68 -8.27 2.12 -8.01
CA GLU A 68 -9.66 1.78 -7.65
C GLU A 68 -9.92 0.27 -7.80
N ALA A 69 -9.50 -0.33 -8.91
CA ALA A 69 -9.65 -1.77 -9.12
C ALA A 69 -8.88 -2.61 -8.10
N ALA A 70 -7.66 -2.20 -7.75
CA ALA A 70 -6.85 -2.88 -6.74
C ALA A 70 -7.46 -2.77 -5.33
N VAL A 71 -8.02 -1.61 -4.98
CA VAL A 71 -8.76 -1.42 -3.71
C VAL A 71 -10.00 -2.30 -3.68
N ASP A 72 -10.78 -2.35 -4.76
CA ASP A 72 -11.98 -3.18 -4.83
C ASP A 72 -11.62 -4.68 -4.78
N GLU A 73 -10.51 -5.12 -5.40
CA GLU A 73 -10.02 -6.51 -5.36
C GLU A 73 -9.62 -6.95 -3.94
N VAL A 74 -8.90 -6.09 -3.20
CA VAL A 74 -8.45 -6.37 -1.82
C VAL A 74 -9.59 -6.21 -0.81
N GLY A 75 -10.53 -5.30 -1.08
CA GLY A 75 -11.69 -5.00 -0.23
C GLY A 75 -12.82 -6.02 -0.33
N SER A 76 -12.90 -6.78 -1.42
CA SER A 76 -13.91 -7.82 -1.67
C SER A 76 -13.82 -9.01 -0.70
#